data_AF-F0G812-F1
#
_entry.id   AF-F0G812-F1
#
_cell.length_a   1.000
_cell.length_b   1.000
_cell.length_c   1.000
_cell.angle_alpha   90.00
_cell.angle_beta   90.00
_cell.angle_gamma   90.00
#
_symmetry.space_group_name_H-M   'P 1'
#
loop_
_entity.id
_entity.type
_entity.pdbx_description
1 polymer ?
#
loop_
_entity_poly.entity_id
_entity_poly.type
_entity_poly.pdbx_seq_one_letter_code
_entity_poly.pdbx_strand_id
1 'polypeptide(L)'
;MTSSSRRRFLHTVAQSAGAAVALNAFPESIRRALAIPVARGTGTIRDVEHIVVFMQENRSFDHYFGHLRGVRGYNDRFPIALPNGKPVWYQPSKADPSKPVLPFRLDTKTTSAQCLGALDHSWALTHAAIDGGRYDQWPANKTDMTMGYHVREDIPFHYALADAFTVCDQYFCSLPGPTHPNRAYLMTGTIDPTGKFGGPLLDNADYVDGDLPPAYQLLSWQTFPERLEARGISWQIYQQGLTWADPYNGNYGTNILQNFANFINAKPGSSLYQRAQTVRTLDNLKDDVINDRLPQVS
;
A
#
# COMPACT_ATOMS: atom_id res chain seq x y z
N MET A 1 -5.34 25.77 -25.39
CA MET A 1 -3.99 25.36 -24.96
C MET A 1 -3.98 23.85 -24.77
N THR A 2 -3.43 23.10 -25.72
CA THR A 2 -3.29 21.64 -25.60
C THR A 2 -2.22 21.33 -24.57
N SER A 3 -2.63 21.05 -23.32
CA SER A 3 -1.72 20.49 -22.32
C SER A 3 -1.13 19.19 -22.88
N SER A 4 0.18 19.20 -23.13
CA SER A 4 0.94 17.98 -23.41
C SER A 4 1.05 17.23 -22.09
N SER A 5 0.26 16.17 -21.90
CA SER A 5 0.39 15.34 -20.70
C SER A 5 1.77 14.70 -20.67
N ARG A 6 2.34 14.48 -19.46
CA ARG A 6 3.64 13.80 -19.28
C ARG A 6 3.71 12.49 -20.07
N ARG A 7 2.62 11.72 -20.09
CA ARG A 7 2.51 10.49 -20.91
C ARG A 7 2.62 10.77 -22.41
N ARG A 8 1.96 11.81 -22.94
CA ARG A 8 2.08 12.18 -24.36
C ARG A 8 3.51 12.61 -24.67
N PHE A 9 4.15 13.39 -23.80
CA PHE A 9 5.56 13.73 -23.95
C PHE A 9 6.44 12.47 -24.00
N LEU A 10 6.30 11.56 -23.02
CA LEU A 10 7.06 10.30 -23.00
C LEU A 10 6.79 9.42 -24.24
N HIS A 11 5.55 9.38 -24.73
CA HIS A 11 5.17 8.63 -25.93
C HIS A 11 5.71 9.27 -27.23
N THR A 12 5.70 10.61 -27.33
CA THR A 12 6.28 11.32 -28.46
C THR A 12 7.81 11.22 -28.45
N VAL A 13 8.42 11.32 -27.27
CA VAL A 13 9.85 11.10 -27.06
C VAL A 13 10.18 9.67 -27.51
N ALA A 14 9.50 8.64 -26.99
CA ALA A 14 9.66 7.23 -27.36
C ALA A 14 9.71 6.93 -28.88
N GLN A 15 9.04 7.74 -29.70
CA GLN A 15 8.97 7.58 -31.16
C GLN A 15 10.11 8.29 -31.92
N SER A 16 10.99 9.03 -31.24
CA SER A 16 12.13 9.74 -31.84
C SER A 16 13.44 8.96 -31.69
N ALA A 17 14.33 9.02 -32.69
CA ALA A 17 15.58 8.25 -32.72
C ALA A 17 16.54 8.55 -31.55
N GLY A 18 16.46 9.75 -30.95
CA GLY A 18 17.26 10.14 -29.76
C GLY A 18 16.72 9.60 -28.43
N ALA A 19 15.51 9.03 -28.41
CA ALA A 19 14.83 8.62 -27.18
C ALA A 19 14.91 7.13 -26.86
N ALA A 20 15.44 6.31 -27.78
CA ALA A 20 15.72 4.90 -27.49
C ALA A 20 16.58 4.76 -26.21
N VAL A 21 17.47 5.73 -25.95
CA VAL A 21 18.30 5.81 -24.73
C VAL A 21 17.47 6.13 -23.48
N ALA A 22 16.50 7.06 -23.57
CA ALA A 22 15.66 7.44 -22.44
C ALA A 22 14.66 6.34 -22.03
N LEU A 23 14.17 5.56 -23.01
CA LEU A 23 13.32 4.40 -22.73
C LEU A 23 14.09 3.25 -22.09
N ASN A 24 15.33 3.00 -22.51
CA ASN A 24 16.17 1.94 -21.94
C ASN A 24 16.50 2.15 -20.45
N ALA A 25 16.25 3.34 -19.91
CA ALA A 25 16.32 3.61 -18.47
C ALA A 25 15.15 2.97 -17.68
N PHE A 26 14.05 2.59 -18.35
CA PHE A 26 12.92 1.91 -17.71
C PHE A 26 13.03 0.38 -17.85
N PRO A 27 12.65 -0.38 -16.80
CA PRO A 27 12.41 -1.81 -16.90
C PRO A 27 11.48 -2.19 -18.06
N GLU A 28 11.70 -3.36 -18.66
CA GLU A 28 10.92 -3.87 -19.82
C GLU A 28 9.41 -3.83 -19.57
N SER A 29 8.93 -4.23 -18.39
CA SER A 29 7.51 -4.22 -18.06
C SER A 29 6.90 -2.81 -18.10
N ILE A 30 7.62 -1.81 -17.62
CA ILE A 30 7.20 -0.40 -17.66
C ILE A 30 7.23 0.14 -19.10
N ARG A 31 8.27 -0.19 -19.87
CA ARG A 31 8.33 0.18 -21.30
C ARG A 31 7.13 -0.36 -22.08
N ARG A 32 6.81 -1.65 -21.90
CA ARG A 32 5.64 -2.29 -22.53
C ARG A 32 4.35 -1.59 -22.12
N ALA A 33 4.18 -1.30 -20.83
CA ALA A 33 2.99 -0.60 -20.34
C ALA A 33 2.83 0.81 -20.93
N LEU A 34 3.93 1.57 -21.07
CA LEU A 34 3.91 2.91 -21.68
C LEU A 34 3.59 2.88 -23.18
N ALA A 35 3.93 1.79 -23.87
CA ALA A 35 3.65 1.59 -25.29
C ALA A 35 2.18 1.22 -25.59
N ILE A 36 1.41 0.81 -24.59
CA ILE A 36 -0.03 0.52 -24.77
C ILE A 36 -0.74 1.83 -25.14
N PRO A 37 -1.48 1.89 -26.26
CA PRO A 37 -2.24 3.08 -26.63
C PRO A 37 -3.33 3.38 -25.61
N VAL A 38 -3.71 4.66 -25.44
CA VAL A 38 -4.84 4.99 -24.58
C VAL A 38 -6.13 4.55 -25.29
N ALA A 39 -6.84 3.57 -24.74
CA ALA A 39 -8.23 3.33 -25.12
C ALA A 39 -9.05 4.54 -24.65
N ARG A 40 -9.59 5.33 -25.59
CA ARG A 40 -10.46 6.48 -25.30
C ARG A 40 -11.76 6.30 -26.06
N GLY A 41 -12.67 5.53 -25.49
CA GLY A 41 -14.02 5.41 -26.02
C GLY A 41 -14.82 6.68 -25.70
N THR A 42 -15.02 6.94 -24.41
CA THR A 42 -15.83 8.05 -23.89
C THR A 42 -14.98 9.18 -23.31
N GLY A 43 -13.73 8.91 -22.93
CA GLY A 43 -12.88 9.83 -22.18
C GLY A 43 -13.28 9.98 -20.70
N THR A 44 -14.14 9.10 -20.19
CA THR A 44 -14.61 9.11 -18.79
C THR A 44 -14.08 7.88 -18.04
N ILE A 45 -14.39 7.77 -16.74
CA ILE A 45 -14.04 6.58 -15.94
C ILE A 45 -14.66 5.29 -16.50
N ARG A 46 -15.71 5.39 -17.34
CA ARG A 46 -16.33 4.24 -18.00
C ARG A 46 -15.42 3.53 -19.00
N ASP A 47 -14.34 4.16 -19.42
CA ASP A 47 -13.32 3.53 -20.28
C ASP A 47 -12.38 2.61 -19.47
N VAL A 48 -12.48 2.60 -18.13
CA VAL A 48 -11.73 1.69 -17.26
C VAL A 48 -12.56 0.43 -17.06
N GLU A 49 -12.12 -0.66 -17.67
CA GLU A 49 -12.78 -1.97 -17.61
C GLU A 49 -12.36 -2.77 -16.36
N HIS A 50 -11.12 -2.58 -15.91
CA HIS A 50 -10.54 -3.29 -14.76
C HIS A 50 -9.82 -2.33 -13.81
N ILE A 51 -10.06 -2.52 -12.51
CA ILE A 51 -9.31 -1.89 -11.42
C ILE A 51 -8.57 -3.01 -10.69
N VAL A 52 -7.24 -2.91 -10.66
CA VAL A 52 -6.39 -3.84 -9.90
C VAL A 52 -5.77 -3.09 -8.73
N VAL A 53 -6.03 -3.55 -7.51
CA VAL A 53 -5.54 -2.94 -6.27
C VAL A 53 -4.41 -3.78 -5.69
N PHE A 54 -3.17 -3.39 -6.00
CA PHE A 54 -1.99 -3.98 -5.36
C PHE A 54 -1.64 -3.23 -4.06
N MET A 55 -2.08 -3.74 -2.91
CA MET A 55 -1.85 -3.12 -1.61
C MET A 55 -0.68 -3.79 -0.88
N GLN A 56 0.46 -3.09 -0.88
CA GLN A 56 1.71 -3.47 -0.20
C GLN A 56 1.66 -3.26 1.31
N GLU A 57 2.69 -3.71 2.02
CA GLU A 57 2.78 -3.69 3.49
C GLU A 57 3.90 -2.80 4.04
N ASN A 58 3.64 -2.28 5.25
CA ASN A 58 4.58 -1.67 6.22
C ASN A 58 5.65 -0.68 5.71
N ARG A 59 5.35 0.18 4.73
CA ARG A 59 6.30 1.21 4.25
C ARG A 59 5.65 2.58 4.14
N SER A 60 6.27 3.60 4.73
CA SER A 60 5.81 4.99 4.62
C SER A 60 6.18 5.59 3.26
N PHE A 61 5.51 6.66 2.88
CA PHE A 61 5.83 7.40 1.65
C PHE A 61 7.27 7.87 1.65
N ASP A 62 7.71 8.54 2.73
CA ASP A 62 9.06 9.10 2.82
C ASP A 62 10.16 8.03 2.82
N HIS A 63 9.85 6.81 3.27
CA HIS A 63 10.78 5.70 3.20
C HIS A 63 11.10 5.27 1.76
N TYR A 64 10.13 5.30 0.84
CA TYR A 64 10.36 4.98 -0.58
C TYR A 64 10.69 6.22 -1.42
N PHE A 65 9.94 7.30 -1.24
CA PHE A 65 9.88 8.41 -2.17
C PHE A 65 10.19 9.77 -1.54
N GLY A 66 10.59 9.86 -0.27
CA GLY A 66 10.90 11.14 0.38
C GLY A 66 12.05 11.92 -0.31
N HIS A 67 12.89 11.22 -1.07
CA HIS A 67 13.96 11.80 -1.91
C HIS A 67 13.59 11.96 -3.39
N LEU A 68 12.38 11.57 -3.80
CA LEU A 68 11.92 11.74 -5.17
C LEU A 68 11.77 13.22 -5.49
N ARG A 69 12.34 13.66 -6.62
CA ARG A 69 12.24 15.06 -7.04
C ARG A 69 10.78 15.43 -7.34
N GLY A 70 10.29 16.48 -6.71
CA GLY A 70 8.97 17.07 -6.97
C GLY A 70 7.87 16.64 -6.00
N VAL A 71 8.18 15.79 -5.01
CA VAL A 71 7.26 15.47 -3.91
C VAL A 71 7.53 16.35 -2.70
N ARG A 72 6.54 16.47 -1.81
CA ARG A 72 6.74 17.00 -0.45
C ARG A 72 7.43 15.95 0.42
N GLY A 73 8.75 16.02 0.50
CA GLY A 73 9.58 15.08 1.24
C GLY A 73 10.79 15.77 1.89
N TYR A 74 11.91 15.08 2.00
CA TYR A 74 13.10 15.58 2.70
C TYR A 74 13.78 16.79 2.05
N ASN A 75 13.47 17.06 0.77
CA ASN A 75 13.95 18.23 0.03
C ASN A 75 12.87 19.31 -0.10
N ASP A 76 11.76 19.23 0.64
CA ASP A 76 10.75 20.29 0.65
C ASP A 76 11.37 21.59 1.16
N ARG A 77 11.13 22.68 0.44
CA ARG A 77 11.61 24.02 0.78
C ARG A 77 10.84 24.63 1.95
N PHE A 78 9.64 24.12 2.21
CA PHE A 78 8.73 24.61 3.25
C PHE A 78 8.26 23.46 4.15
N PRO A 79 9.19 22.80 4.88
CA PRO A 79 8.80 21.71 5.75
C PRO A 79 7.97 22.21 6.93
N ILE A 80 7.10 21.35 7.43
CA ILE A 80 6.46 21.55 8.72
C ILE A 80 7.57 21.65 9.78
N ALA A 81 7.47 22.66 10.65
CA ALA A 81 8.41 22.85 11.74
C ALA A 81 7.93 22.07 12.98
N LEU A 82 8.87 21.42 13.66
CA LEU A 82 8.68 20.93 15.02
C LEU A 82 8.60 22.11 16.01
N PRO A 83 8.14 21.89 17.26
CA PRO A 83 8.09 22.95 18.27
C PRO A 83 9.42 23.68 18.52
N ASN A 84 10.55 23.02 18.25
CA ASN A 84 11.91 23.60 18.35
C ASN A 84 12.33 24.42 17.11
N GLY A 85 11.45 24.61 16.13
CA GLY A 85 11.70 25.37 14.91
C GLY A 85 12.50 24.63 13.83
N LYS A 86 12.93 23.38 14.08
CA LYS A 86 13.61 22.56 13.07
C LYS A 86 12.58 21.89 12.15
N PRO A 87 12.97 21.53 10.90
CA PRO A 87 12.13 20.71 10.03
C PRO A 87 11.67 19.42 10.70
N VAL A 88 10.49 18.93 10.33
CA VAL A 88 9.84 17.74 10.90
C VAL A 88 10.74 16.49 10.95
N TRP A 89 11.72 16.36 10.06
CA TRP A 89 12.65 15.23 10.05
C TRP A 89 13.85 15.36 11.01
N TYR A 90 13.95 16.42 11.82
CA TYR A 90 14.93 16.52 12.91
C TYR A 90 14.37 15.88 14.19
N GLN A 91 14.17 14.56 14.16
CA GLN A 91 13.53 13.83 15.25
C GLN A 91 14.52 13.61 16.42
N PRO A 92 14.09 13.73 17.70
CA PRO A 92 14.91 13.34 18.85
C PRO A 92 15.27 11.85 18.77
N SER A 93 16.55 11.49 18.92
CA SER A 93 16.94 10.08 18.92
C SER A 93 16.41 9.35 20.15
N LYS A 94 16.18 8.04 20.02
CA LYS A 94 15.74 7.18 21.13
C LYS A 94 16.80 7.06 22.22
N ALA A 95 18.08 7.02 21.83
CA ALA A 95 19.19 6.85 22.77
C ALA A 95 19.48 8.13 23.58
N ASP A 96 19.31 9.30 22.97
CA ASP A 96 19.56 10.60 23.59
C ASP A 96 18.65 11.67 22.93
N PRO A 97 17.53 12.06 23.57
CA PRO A 97 16.59 13.03 23.01
C PRO A 97 17.20 14.42 22.76
N SER A 98 18.36 14.74 23.35
CA SER A 98 19.07 15.99 23.09
C SER A 98 19.81 15.98 21.74
N LYS A 99 20.02 14.80 21.16
CA LYS A 99 20.69 14.59 19.89
C LYS A 99 19.67 14.16 18.83
N PRO A 100 19.43 14.98 17.80
CA PRO A 100 18.50 14.60 16.74
C PRO A 100 19.10 13.49 15.88
N VAL A 101 18.25 12.56 15.45
CA VAL A 101 18.50 11.65 14.33
C VAL A 101 17.89 12.27 13.07
N LEU A 102 18.72 12.41 12.03
CA LEU A 102 18.29 12.85 10.71
C LEU A 102 17.94 11.66 9.83
N PRO A 103 17.15 11.85 8.76
CA PRO A 103 16.96 10.81 7.76
C PRO A 103 18.30 10.28 7.27
N PHE A 104 18.43 8.96 7.22
CA PHE A 104 19.64 8.31 6.71
C PHE A 104 19.30 7.25 5.66
N ARG A 105 20.19 7.13 4.68
CA ARG A 105 20.00 6.19 3.57
C ARG A 105 20.24 4.76 4.05
N LEU A 106 19.33 3.87 3.67
CA LEU A 106 19.44 2.42 3.80
C LEU A 106 20.06 1.85 2.50
N ASP A 107 21.39 1.92 2.41
CA ASP A 107 22.15 1.52 1.22
C ASP A 107 22.16 0.00 1.02
N THR A 108 21.49 -0.47 -0.02
CA THR A 108 21.32 -1.90 -0.32
C THR A 108 22.55 -2.54 -0.96
N LYS A 109 23.56 -1.75 -1.35
CA LYS A 109 24.83 -2.27 -1.89
C LYS A 109 25.83 -2.65 -0.81
N THR A 110 25.74 -2.00 0.35
CA THR A 110 26.72 -2.15 1.44
C THR A 110 26.10 -2.74 2.71
N THR A 111 24.77 -2.81 2.79
CA THR A 111 24.05 -3.34 3.94
C THR A 111 22.90 -4.26 3.51
N SER A 112 22.40 -5.09 4.43
CA SER A 112 21.18 -5.88 4.25
C SER A 112 19.90 -5.03 4.44
N ALA A 113 19.90 -3.80 3.93
CA ALA A 113 18.84 -2.81 4.10
C ALA A 113 17.43 -3.31 3.67
N GLN A 114 17.37 -4.23 2.69
CA GLN A 114 16.10 -4.85 2.27
C GLN A 114 15.53 -5.83 3.29
N CYS A 115 16.35 -6.35 4.19
CA CYS A 115 15.97 -7.27 5.26
C CYS A 115 15.68 -6.54 6.58
N LEU A 116 15.42 -5.22 6.53
CA LEU A 116 15.03 -4.46 7.72
C LEU A 116 13.78 -5.09 8.34
N GLY A 117 13.91 -5.48 9.60
CA GLY A 117 12.81 -6.06 10.38
C GLY A 117 11.63 -5.09 10.52
N ALA A 118 10.48 -5.64 10.92
CA ALA A 118 9.30 -4.83 11.18
C ALA A 118 9.58 -3.81 12.31
N LEU A 119 9.30 -2.54 12.03
CA LEU A 119 9.24 -1.50 13.05
C LEU A 119 7.83 -1.47 13.64
N ASP A 120 7.70 -0.98 14.87
CA ASP A 120 6.38 -0.93 15.50
C ASP A 120 5.38 -0.09 14.68
N HIS A 121 4.22 -0.67 14.45
CA HIS A 121 3.09 -0.05 13.76
C HIS A 121 1.78 -0.29 14.52
N SER A 122 1.86 -0.56 15.82
CA SER A 122 0.70 -0.69 16.69
C SER A 122 -0.05 0.65 16.80
N TRP A 123 -1.35 0.60 17.10
CA TRP A 123 -2.14 1.81 17.35
C TRP A 123 -1.51 2.66 18.46
N ALA A 124 -1.19 2.06 19.60
CA ALA A 124 -0.72 2.79 20.78
C ALA A 124 0.59 3.56 20.51
N LEU A 125 1.63 2.90 20.00
CA LEU A 125 2.92 3.54 19.76
C LEU A 125 2.93 4.42 18.50
N THR A 126 2.03 4.17 17.54
CA THR A 126 1.84 5.12 16.41
C THR A 126 1.22 6.42 16.89
N HIS A 127 0.19 6.37 17.72
CA HIS A 127 -0.41 7.57 18.29
C HIS A 127 0.52 8.30 19.26
N ALA A 128 1.31 7.56 20.05
CA ALA A 128 2.35 8.15 20.89
C ALA A 128 3.44 8.85 20.05
N ALA A 129 3.82 8.30 18.89
CA ALA A 129 4.75 8.92 17.95
C ALA A 129 4.20 10.22 17.30
N ILE A 130 2.91 10.22 16.95
CA ILE A 130 2.21 11.41 16.40
C ILE A 130 2.12 12.53 17.43
N ASP A 131 2.02 12.17 18.71
CA ASP A 131 2.08 13.07 19.87
C ASP A 131 1.10 14.26 19.78
N GLY A 132 -0.17 13.95 19.55
CA GLY A 132 -1.22 14.97 19.43
C GLY A 132 -1.01 15.95 18.27
N GLY A 133 -0.22 15.56 17.25
CA GLY A 133 0.12 16.37 16.10
C GLY A 133 1.44 17.14 16.21
N ARG A 134 2.15 17.05 17.36
CA ARG A 134 3.51 17.61 17.50
C ARG A 134 4.52 16.87 16.63
N TYR A 135 4.29 15.58 16.39
CA TYR A 135 5.02 14.76 15.44
C TYR A 135 6.53 14.68 15.72
N ASP A 136 6.92 14.70 17.00
CA ASP A 136 8.33 14.74 17.47
C ASP A 136 8.73 13.52 18.32
N GLN A 137 7.93 12.46 18.33
CA GLN A 137 8.13 11.27 19.18
C GLN A 137 8.34 9.96 18.40
N TRP A 138 8.72 10.03 17.11
CA TRP A 138 8.85 8.83 16.27
C TRP A 138 9.93 7.87 16.78
N PRO A 139 11.19 8.28 16.98
CA PRO A 139 12.21 7.35 17.44
C PRO A 139 11.99 6.87 18.88
N ALA A 140 11.49 7.74 19.76
CA ALA A 140 11.17 7.37 21.14
C ALA A 140 10.23 6.15 21.21
N ASN A 141 9.18 6.14 20.37
CA ASN A 141 8.17 5.09 20.39
C ASN A 141 8.44 3.94 19.40
N LYS A 142 9.22 4.14 18.34
CA LYS A 142 9.39 3.16 17.25
C LYS A 142 10.82 2.83 16.84
N THR A 143 11.81 3.48 17.44
CA THR A 143 13.26 3.46 17.14
C THR A 143 13.74 4.42 16.06
N ASP A 144 15.05 4.75 16.12
CA ASP A 144 15.77 5.58 15.16
C ASP A 144 15.66 5.04 13.72
N MET A 145 15.41 3.73 13.55
CA MET A 145 15.23 3.10 12.23
C MET A 145 14.02 3.63 11.46
N THR A 146 13.08 4.32 12.13
CA THR A 146 12.01 5.05 11.45
C THR A 146 12.50 6.16 10.54
N MET A 147 13.73 6.63 10.72
CA MET A 147 14.38 7.66 9.90
C MET A 147 15.12 7.09 8.68
N GLY A 148 15.13 5.76 8.51
CA GLY A 148 15.74 5.11 7.36
C GLY A 148 14.92 5.32 6.08
N TYR A 149 15.56 5.63 4.97
CA TYR A 149 14.92 5.76 3.65
C TYR A 149 15.74 5.10 2.53
N HIS A 150 15.08 4.81 1.42
CA HIS A 150 15.70 4.36 0.18
C HIS A 150 15.80 5.49 -0.84
N VAL A 151 16.83 5.42 -1.68
CA VAL A 151 16.92 6.23 -2.92
C VAL A 151 16.72 5.35 -4.15
N ARG A 152 16.76 5.99 -5.33
CA ARG A 152 16.56 5.34 -6.62
C ARG A 152 17.48 4.13 -6.83
N GLU A 153 18.72 4.21 -6.38
CA GLU A 153 19.69 3.12 -6.51
C GLU A 153 19.33 1.91 -5.66
N ASP A 154 18.56 2.09 -4.59
CA ASP A 154 18.18 1.04 -3.64
C ASP A 154 16.91 0.30 -4.08
N ILE A 155 15.96 1.02 -4.69
CA ILE A 155 14.66 0.50 -5.17
C ILE A 155 14.32 0.98 -6.60
N PRO A 156 15.15 0.65 -7.61
CA PRO A 156 15.08 1.26 -8.94
C PRO A 156 13.75 1.02 -9.67
N PHE A 157 13.10 -0.13 -9.45
CA PHE A 157 11.79 -0.42 -10.04
C PHE A 157 10.70 0.54 -9.53
N HIS A 158 10.68 0.84 -8.22
CA HIS A 158 9.70 1.72 -7.61
C HIS A 158 9.83 3.16 -8.13
N TYR A 159 11.07 3.67 -8.22
CA TYR A 159 11.32 5.01 -8.78
C TYR A 159 11.00 5.06 -10.28
N ALA A 160 11.30 4.01 -11.04
CA ALA A 160 10.91 3.92 -12.45
C ALA A 160 9.38 3.94 -12.61
N LEU A 161 8.64 3.29 -11.72
CA LEU A 161 7.18 3.30 -11.72
C LEU A 161 6.64 4.72 -11.43
N ALA A 162 7.18 5.41 -10.43
CA ALA A 162 6.79 6.79 -10.09
C ALA A 162 7.13 7.81 -11.20
N ASP A 163 8.23 7.60 -11.93
CA ASP A 163 8.58 8.45 -13.07
C ASP A 163 7.64 8.23 -14.27
N ALA A 164 7.18 6.99 -14.48
CA ALA A 164 6.30 6.62 -15.58
C ALA A 164 4.83 6.99 -15.30
N PHE A 165 4.35 6.75 -14.07
CA PHE A 165 2.94 6.86 -13.69
C PHE A 165 2.67 7.87 -12.55
N THR A 166 1.40 8.08 -12.23
CA THR A 166 1.01 9.05 -11.20
C THR A 166 1.44 8.58 -9.82
N VAL A 167 1.99 9.49 -9.03
CA VAL A 167 2.25 9.33 -7.59
C VAL A 167 1.38 10.31 -6.82
N CYS A 168 0.80 9.87 -5.71
CA CYS A 168 0.01 10.70 -4.81
C CYS A 168 0.82 10.94 -3.53
N ASP A 169 1.46 12.10 -3.41
CA ASP A 169 2.32 12.47 -2.26
C ASP A 169 1.54 13.03 -1.05
N GLN A 170 0.20 12.99 -1.13
CA GLN A 170 -0.73 13.32 -0.05
C GLN A 170 -1.80 12.23 0.08
N TYR A 171 -1.39 10.96 -0.04
CA TYR A 171 -2.22 9.79 0.21
C TYR A 171 -1.88 9.20 1.58
N PHE A 172 -2.83 9.28 2.51
CA PHE A 172 -2.64 8.85 3.90
C PHE A 172 -3.36 7.53 4.16
N CYS A 173 -2.80 6.72 5.05
CA CYS A 173 -3.52 5.61 5.65
C CYS A 173 -4.82 6.12 6.29
N SER A 174 -5.89 5.33 6.24
CA SER A 174 -7.16 5.72 6.85
C SER A 174 -7.08 5.72 8.38
N LEU A 175 -6.23 4.87 8.94
CA LEU A 175 -5.98 4.77 10.36
C LEU A 175 -4.47 4.65 10.65
N PRO A 176 -3.88 5.55 11.45
CA PRO A 176 -2.47 5.47 11.82
C PRO A 176 -2.25 4.36 12.86
N GLY A 177 -2.05 3.15 12.35
CA GLY A 177 -1.91 1.94 13.15
C GLY A 177 -1.60 0.75 12.25
N PRO A 178 -1.98 -0.46 12.66
CA PRO A 178 -1.46 -1.65 12.03
C PRO A 178 -2.21 -2.03 10.74
N THR A 179 -1.93 -3.22 10.25
CA THR A 179 -2.36 -3.73 8.94
C THR A 179 -3.88 -3.91 8.85
N HIS A 180 -4.50 -4.69 9.74
CA HIS A 180 -5.92 -5.09 9.61
C HIS A 180 -6.90 -3.91 9.58
N PRO A 181 -6.76 -2.86 10.40
CA PRO A 181 -7.64 -1.69 10.32
C PRO A 181 -7.60 -1.04 8.94
N ASN A 182 -6.42 -0.92 8.31
CA ASN A 182 -6.27 -0.32 6.99
C ASN A 182 -6.77 -1.24 5.87
N ARG A 183 -6.64 -2.56 6.01
CA ARG A 183 -7.26 -3.54 5.10
C ARG A 183 -8.79 -3.47 5.19
N ALA A 184 -9.34 -3.31 6.40
CA ALA A 184 -10.78 -3.13 6.62
C ALA A 184 -11.29 -1.82 5.98
N TYR A 185 -10.54 -0.72 6.08
CA TYR A 185 -10.87 0.52 5.36
C TYR A 185 -10.87 0.32 3.85
N LEU A 186 -9.87 -0.36 3.28
CA LEU A 186 -9.87 -0.65 1.84
C LEU A 186 -11.11 -1.45 1.42
N MET A 187 -11.46 -2.49 2.17
CA MET A 187 -12.53 -3.41 1.81
C MET A 187 -13.92 -2.94 2.24
N THR A 188 -14.06 -1.96 3.12
CA THR A 188 -15.37 -1.62 3.70
C THR A 188 -15.60 -0.13 3.98
N GLY A 189 -14.53 0.68 3.99
CA GLY A 189 -14.58 2.10 4.31
C GLY A 189 -14.69 2.44 5.80
N THR A 190 -14.58 1.45 6.70
CA THR A 190 -14.68 1.66 8.15
C THR A 190 -13.99 0.55 8.95
N ILE A 191 -13.82 0.78 10.25
CA ILE A 191 -13.39 -0.21 11.26
C ILE A 191 -14.48 -0.47 12.32
N ASP A 192 -15.71 -0.01 12.06
CA ASP A 192 -16.82 0.03 13.01
C ASP A 192 -16.45 0.72 14.35
N PRO A 193 -16.24 2.05 14.33
CA PRO A 193 -15.86 2.80 15.54
C PRO A 193 -16.91 2.77 16.66
N THR A 194 -18.15 2.31 16.36
CA THR A 194 -19.22 2.18 17.36
C THR A 194 -19.20 0.84 18.09
N GLY A 195 -18.46 -0.15 17.58
CA GLY A 195 -18.38 -1.51 18.10
C GLY A 195 -19.67 -2.30 18.04
N LYS A 196 -20.60 -1.93 17.14
CA LYS A 196 -21.89 -2.63 16.99
C LYS A 196 -21.78 -3.95 16.23
N PHE A 197 -20.71 -4.11 15.45
CA PHE A 197 -20.54 -5.16 14.45
C PHE A 197 -19.18 -5.87 14.57
N GLY A 198 -18.57 -5.84 15.75
CA GLY A 198 -17.29 -6.48 16.05
C GLY A 198 -16.08 -5.53 16.09
N GLY A 199 -16.27 -4.23 15.80
CA GLY A 199 -15.22 -3.23 15.99
C GLY A 199 -15.15 -2.68 17.43
N PRO A 200 -14.41 -1.58 17.66
CA PRO A 200 -13.47 -0.95 16.72
C PRO A 200 -12.26 -1.85 16.46
N LEU A 201 -11.94 -2.09 15.19
CA LEU A 201 -10.73 -2.84 14.82
C LEU A 201 -9.51 -1.92 14.90
N LEU A 202 -8.65 -2.11 15.91
CA LEU A 202 -7.48 -1.25 16.20
C LEU A 202 -6.14 -2.00 16.21
N ASP A 203 -6.18 -3.33 16.16
CA ASP A 203 -5.00 -4.20 16.18
C ASP A 203 -5.04 -5.20 15.00
N ASN A 204 -4.14 -6.17 15.02
CA ASN A 204 -4.08 -7.25 14.05
C ASN A 204 -4.68 -8.57 14.57
N ALA A 205 -5.42 -8.57 15.68
CA ALA A 205 -6.02 -9.81 16.17
C ALA A 205 -7.08 -10.31 15.18
N ASP A 206 -7.08 -11.62 14.87
CA ASP A 206 -7.94 -12.14 13.81
C ASP A 206 -8.34 -13.64 13.91
N TYR A 207 -9.28 -14.04 13.06
CA TYR A 207 -9.79 -15.41 13.01
C TYR A 207 -8.83 -16.40 12.31
N VAL A 208 -8.12 -15.96 11.26
CA VAL A 208 -7.22 -16.78 10.44
C VAL A 208 -6.00 -17.25 11.26
N ASP A 209 -5.51 -16.40 12.14
CA ASP A 209 -4.33 -16.63 12.99
C ASP A 209 -4.70 -17.30 14.33
N GLY A 210 -6.00 -17.49 14.56
CA GLY A 210 -6.54 -18.25 15.68
C GLY A 210 -6.64 -17.44 16.96
N ASP A 211 -6.69 -16.11 16.88
CA ASP A 211 -6.96 -15.27 18.02
C ASP A 211 -8.40 -15.50 18.50
N LEU A 212 -8.57 -15.49 19.83
CA LEU A 212 -9.84 -15.81 20.46
C LEU A 212 -10.41 -14.59 21.22
N PRO A 213 -11.75 -14.48 21.33
CA PRO A 213 -12.37 -13.47 22.19
C PRO A 213 -11.83 -13.52 23.64
N PRO A 214 -11.74 -12.37 24.33
CA PRO A 214 -12.17 -11.05 23.90
C PRO A 214 -11.15 -10.30 23.02
N ALA A 215 -10.00 -10.90 22.70
CA ALA A 215 -8.96 -10.27 21.89
C ALA A 215 -9.43 -10.01 20.44
N TYR A 216 -10.39 -10.81 19.95
CA TYR A 216 -10.99 -10.66 18.63
C TYR A 216 -12.51 -10.80 18.69
N GLN A 217 -13.23 -9.99 17.90
CA GLN A 217 -14.66 -10.15 17.64
C GLN A 217 -14.89 -10.33 16.15
N LEU A 218 -15.84 -11.19 15.79
CA LEU A 218 -16.20 -11.42 14.39
C LEU A 218 -16.76 -10.15 13.76
N LEU A 219 -16.14 -9.73 12.65
CA LEU A 219 -16.58 -8.56 11.90
C LEU A 219 -17.83 -8.92 11.10
N SER A 220 -18.86 -8.05 11.12
CA SER A 220 -20.19 -8.41 10.59
C SER A 220 -20.90 -7.32 9.80
N TRP A 221 -20.23 -6.21 9.49
CA TRP A 221 -20.79 -5.18 8.62
C TRP A 221 -20.60 -5.49 7.14
N GLN A 222 -21.37 -4.82 6.28
CA GLN A 222 -21.34 -5.05 4.84
C GLN A 222 -20.02 -4.59 4.20
N THR A 223 -19.43 -5.46 3.39
CA THR A 223 -18.17 -5.24 2.68
C THR A 223 -18.37 -4.67 1.27
N PHE A 224 -17.31 -4.09 0.69
CA PHE A 224 -17.29 -3.61 -0.69
C PHE A 224 -17.51 -4.74 -1.72
N PRO A 225 -16.85 -5.92 -1.61
CA PRO A 225 -17.16 -7.07 -2.46
C PRO A 225 -18.63 -7.48 -2.50
N GLU A 226 -19.34 -7.50 -1.37
CA GLU A 226 -20.79 -7.78 -1.37
C GLU A 226 -21.59 -6.72 -2.14
N ARG A 227 -21.18 -5.44 -2.07
CA ARG A 227 -21.80 -4.35 -2.85
C ARG A 227 -21.52 -4.50 -4.35
N LEU A 228 -20.40 -5.09 -4.73
CA LEU A 228 -20.07 -5.46 -6.11
C LEU A 228 -20.93 -6.64 -6.58
N GLU A 229 -21.03 -7.73 -5.80
CA GLU A 229 -21.87 -8.89 -6.12
C GLU A 229 -23.34 -8.51 -6.33
N ALA A 230 -23.89 -7.68 -5.44
CA ALA A 230 -25.26 -7.20 -5.54
C ALA A 230 -25.53 -6.36 -6.81
N ARG A 231 -24.48 -5.86 -7.47
CA ARG A 231 -24.56 -5.09 -8.72
C ARG A 231 -24.09 -5.89 -9.94
N GLY A 232 -23.76 -7.16 -9.78
CA GLY A 232 -23.22 -8.00 -10.86
C GLY A 232 -21.84 -7.56 -11.34
N ILE A 233 -21.07 -6.82 -10.54
CA ILE A 233 -19.70 -6.42 -10.87
C ILE A 233 -18.76 -7.56 -10.45
N SER A 234 -17.98 -8.09 -11.40
CA SER A 234 -17.08 -9.21 -11.11
C SER A 234 -15.89 -8.76 -10.27
N TRP A 235 -15.51 -9.57 -9.27
CA TRP A 235 -14.38 -9.26 -8.39
C TRP A 235 -13.64 -10.52 -7.92
N GLN A 236 -12.36 -10.41 -7.54
CA GLN A 236 -11.60 -11.57 -7.05
C GLN A 236 -10.44 -11.14 -6.18
N ILE A 237 -10.21 -11.83 -5.05
CA ILE A 237 -8.95 -11.76 -4.33
C ILE A 237 -7.96 -12.74 -4.93
N TYR A 238 -6.76 -12.26 -5.25
CA TYR A 238 -5.61 -13.09 -5.56
C TYR A 238 -4.66 -13.11 -4.35
N GLN A 239 -4.38 -14.31 -3.86
CA GLN A 239 -3.59 -14.57 -2.66
C GLN A 239 -2.89 -15.93 -2.74
N GLN A 240 -1.75 -16.04 -2.06
CA GLN A 240 -0.82 -17.16 -2.18
C GLN A 240 -1.18 -18.30 -1.22
N GLY A 241 -1.86 -17.97 -0.13
CA GLY A 241 -2.24 -18.87 0.94
C GLY A 241 -3.47 -18.33 1.67
N LEU A 242 -3.92 -19.11 2.64
CA LEU A 242 -5.14 -18.85 3.43
C LEU A 242 -4.88 -18.78 4.93
N THR A 243 -3.64 -18.96 5.35
CA THR A 243 -3.21 -19.06 6.75
C THR A 243 -1.87 -18.34 6.95
N TRP A 244 -1.45 -18.17 8.19
CA TRP A 244 -0.11 -17.65 8.55
C TRP A 244 1.01 -18.68 8.50
N ALA A 245 0.69 -19.98 8.39
CA ALA A 245 1.64 -21.06 8.67
C ALA A 245 2.81 -21.14 7.68
N ASP A 246 2.64 -20.65 6.45
CA ASP A 246 3.71 -20.56 5.45
C ASP A 246 4.36 -19.17 5.50
N PRO A 247 5.66 -19.06 5.85
CA PRO A 247 6.31 -17.76 5.97
C PRO A 247 6.40 -16.98 4.65
N TYR A 248 6.32 -17.66 3.51
CA TYR A 248 6.48 -17.09 2.16
C TYR A 248 5.16 -16.93 1.42
N ASN A 249 4.23 -17.88 1.59
CA ASN A 249 2.96 -17.91 0.88
C ASN A 249 1.75 -17.65 1.77
N GLY A 250 1.94 -17.58 3.09
CA GLY A 250 0.87 -17.28 4.03
C GLY A 250 0.32 -15.87 3.81
N ASN A 251 -0.94 -15.67 4.21
CA ASN A 251 -1.60 -14.38 4.07
C ASN A 251 -1.80 -13.64 5.41
N TYR A 252 -1.55 -14.28 6.57
CA TYR A 252 -1.52 -13.64 7.88
C TYR A 252 -2.74 -12.75 8.17
N GLY A 253 -3.95 -13.21 7.82
CA GLY A 253 -5.18 -12.43 7.98
C GLY A 253 -5.31 -11.16 7.12
N THR A 254 -4.31 -10.85 6.28
CA THR A 254 -4.27 -9.60 5.48
C THR A 254 -5.35 -9.54 4.40
N ASN A 255 -5.85 -10.69 3.96
CA ASN A 255 -7.16 -10.77 3.33
C ASN A 255 -8.23 -10.65 4.41
N ILE A 256 -8.51 -9.41 4.79
CA ILE A 256 -9.42 -9.06 5.89
C ILE A 256 -10.83 -9.64 5.72
N LEU A 257 -11.25 -9.98 4.50
CA LEU A 257 -12.55 -10.60 4.25
C LEU A 257 -12.68 -11.94 4.97
N GLN A 258 -11.59 -12.70 5.16
CA GLN A 258 -11.59 -13.95 5.94
C GLN A 258 -11.93 -13.75 7.43
N ASN A 259 -11.95 -12.52 7.90
CA ASN A 259 -12.29 -12.15 9.28
C ASN A 259 -13.75 -11.71 9.41
N PHE A 260 -14.53 -11.71 8.33
CA PHE A 260 -15.94 -11.36 8.36
C PHE A 260 -16.83 -12.60 8.45
N ALA A 261 -17.88 -12.52 9.27
CA ALA A 261 -18.78 -13.63 9.58
C ALA A 261 -19.44 -14.23 8.32
N ASN A 262 -19.81 -13.42 7.34
CA ASN A 262 -20.40 -13.88 6.07
C ASN A 262 -19.41 -14.69 5.21
N PHE A 263 -18.12 -14.36 5.24
CA PHE A 263 -17.06 -15.07 4.53
C PHE A 263 -16.63 -16.34 5.26
N ILE A 264 -16.51 -16.28 6.59
CA ILE A 264 -16.23 -17.45 7.44
C ILE A 264 -17.32 -18.52 7.27
N ASN A 265 -18.59 -18.09 7.22
CA ASN A 265 -19.73 -18.98 7.05
C ASN A 265 -20.06 -19.26 5.57
N ALA A 266 -19.30 -18.73 4.61
CA ALA A 266 -19.56 -18.93 3.19
C ALA A 266 -19.36 -20.42 2.84
N LYS A 267 -20.39 -21.05 2.26
CA LYS A 267 -20.31 -22.47 1.90
C LYS A 267 -19.37 -22.68 0.70
N PRO A 268 -18.62 -23.79 0.65
CA PRO A 268 -17.91 -24.20 -0.56
C PRO A 268 -18.83 -24.15 -1.78
N GLY A 269 -18.37 -23.53 -2.86
CA GLY A 269 -19.15 -23.31 -4.08
C GLY A 269 -19.95 -22.01 -4.14
N SER A 270 -20.11 -21.29 -3.02
CA SER A 270 -20.67 -19.93 -3.05
C SER A 270 -19.67 -18.94 -3.64
N SER A 271 -20.19 -17.82 -4.17
CA SER A 271 -19.36 -16.76 -4.77
C SER A 271 -18.36 -16.17 -3.76
N LEU A 272 -18.82 -15.80 -2.55
CA LEU A 272 -17.94 -15.29 -1.49
C LEU A 272 -16.82 -16.27 -1.13
N TYR A 273 -17.12 -17.57 -1.02
CA TYR A 273 -16.12 -18.59 -0.74
C TYR A 273 -15.10 -18.68 -1.88
N GLN A 274 -15.57 -18.84 -3.12
CA GLN A 274 -14.68 -18.98 -4.29
C GLN A 274 -13.77 -17.75 -4.48
N ARG A 275 -14.29 -16.55 -4.23
CA ARG A 275 -13.61 -15.29 -4.54
C ARG A 275 -12.68 -14.78 -3.44
N ALA A 276 -12.82 -15.25 -2.21
CA ALA A 276 -12.00 -14.77 -1.08
C ALA A 276 -11.49 -15.85 -0.12
N GLN A 277 -12.02 -17.08 -0.15
CA GLN A 277 -11.64 -18.20 0.72
C GLN A 277 -10.87 -19.31 -0.03
N THR A 278 -10.37 -19.03 -1.23
CA THR A 278 -9.56 -19.99 -2.01
C THR A 278 -8.21 -19.39 -2.35
N VAL A 279 -7.22 -20.26 -2.57
CA VAL A 279 -5.91 -19.87 -3.09
C VAL A 279 -6.06 -19.58 -4.58
N ARG A 280 -5.77 -18.34 -4.97
CA ARG A 280 -5.62 -17.93 -6.37
C ARG A 280 -4.36 -17.10 -6.47
N THR A 281 -3.28 -17.71 -6.92
CA THR A 281 -1.95 -17.11 -6.89
C THR A 281 -1.77 -16.08 -8.01
N LEU A 282 -0.58 -15.47 -8.06
CA LEU A 282 -0.19 -14.58 -9.16
C LEU A 282 -0.14 -15.31 -10.52
N ASP A 283 0.05 -16.64 -10.54
CA ASP A 283 -0.06 -17.42 -11.77
C ASP A 283 -1.51 -17.43 -12.27
N ASN A 284 -2.48 -17.57 -11.38
CA ASN A 284 -3.89 -17.47 -11.76
C ASN A 284 -4.26 -16.05 -12.23
N LEU A 285 -3.71 -15.01 -11.59
CA LEU A 285 -3.88 -13.62 -12.07
C LEU A 285 -3.34 -13.48 -13.50
N LYS A 286 -2.12 -13.97 -13.75
CA LYS A 286 -1.51 -13.95 -15.08
C LYS A 286 -2.37 -14.70 -16.10
N ASP A 287 -2.87 -15.88 -15.73
CA ASP A 287 -3.72 -16.69 -16.61
C ASP A 287 -5.04 -15.96 -16.92
N ASP A 288 -5.66 -15.32 -15.93
CA ASP A 288 -6.88 -14.55 -16.16
C ASP A 288 -6.63 -13.34 -17.07
N VAL A 289 -5.49 -12.65 -16.93
CA VAL A 289 -5.11 -11.55 -17.82
C VAL A 289 -4.87 -12.03 -19.26
N ILE A 290 -4.08 -13.10 -19.45
CA ILE A 290 -3.71 -13.59 -20.79
C ILE A 290 -4.92 -14.13 -21.56
N ASN A 291 -5.92 -14.65 -20.84
CA ASN A 291 -7.10 -15.24 -21.44
C ASN A 291 -8.34 -14.33 -21.41
N ASP A 292 -8.18 -13.03 -21.15
CA ASP A 292 -9.28 -12.05 -21.14
C ASP A 292 -10.41 -12.42 -20.15
N ARG A 293 -10.03 -12.88 -18.96
CA ARG A 293 -10.92 -13.26 -17.85
C ARG A 293 -10.66 -12.47 -16.56
N LEU A 294 -9.87 -11.40 -16.63
CA LEU A 294 -9.61 -10.55 -15.47
C LEU A 294 -10.94 -10.00 -14.93
N PRO A 295 -11.22 -10.07 -13.61
CA PRO A 295 -12.41 -9.46 -13.03
C PRO A 295 -12.39 -7.94 -13.15
N GLN A 296 -13.55 -7.29 -13.09
CA GLN A 296 -13.64 -5.83 -13.11
C GLN A 296 -12.93 -5.18 -11.92
N VAL A 297 -12.89 -5.87 -10.77
CA VAL A 297 -12.14 -5.44 -9.57
C VAL A 297 -11.29 -6.59 -9.05
N SER A 298 -9.96 -6.44 -9.06
CA SER A 298 -9.00 -7.45 -8.57
C SER A 298 -8.16 -6.90 -7.42
#